data_AF-A0A1B6KQP9-F1
#
_entry.id   AF-A0A1B6KQP9-F1
#
_cell.length_a   1.000
_cell.length_b   1.000
_cell.length_c   1.000
_cell.angle_alpha   90.00
_cell.angle_beta   90.00
_cell.angle_gamma   90.00
#
_symmetry.space_group_name_H-M   'P 1'
#
loop_
_entity.id
_entity.type
_entity.pdbx_description
1 polymer ?
#
loop_
_entity_poly.entity_id
_entity_poly.type
_entity_poly.pdbx_seq_one_letter_code
_entity_poly.pdbx_strand_id
1 'polypeptide(L)'
;MVSKRANLVPFENIIRSLEVANEEHTHSEPKNTETISIPKGKCKSGRFWKTQKTRAKTVVKTKGLQSTLEKRKKMQEEIKIAKQLTRDTLNERKQQKEEQRQRRILNLKRKKENLKKSEIVQVIKNPSKVKKKHLRMIEKRDTLPFLNKPVY
;
A
#
# COMPACT_ATOMS: atom_id res chain seq x y z
N MET A 1 22.49 29.38 -28.68
CA MET A 1 21.81 28.31 -27.93
C MET A 1 21.83 27.04 -28.78
N VAL A 2 22.70 26.08 -28.49
CA VAL A 2 22.63 24.75 -29.12
C VAL A 2 22.75 23.70 -28.01
N SER A 3 21.66 22.98 -27.82
CA SER A 3 21.48 21.92 -26.83
C SER A 3 22.40 20.75 -27.15
N LYS A 4 23.29 20.41 -26.20
CA LYS A 4 24.12 19.20 -26.28
C LYS A 4 23.20 17.99 -26.03
N ARG A 5 22.75 17.34 -27.10
CA ARG A 5 22.13 16.01 -27.03
C ARG A 5 23.16 15.04 -26.43
N ALA A 6 22.85 14.48 -25.27
CA ALA A 6 23.62 13.41 -24.68
C ALA A 6 23.57 12.19 -25.61
N ASN A 7 24.74 11.71 -26.03
CA ASN A 7 24.87 10.48 -26.81
C ASN A 7 24.46 9.30 -25.92
N LEU A 8 23.23 8.83 -26.09
CA LEU A 8 22.78 7.56 -25.55
C LEU A 8 23.51 6.45 -26.31
N VAL A 9 24.30 5.68 -25.59
CA VAL A 9 25.00 4.51 -26.13
C VAL A 9 23.94 3.53 -26.67
N PRO A 10 24.05 3.03 -27.91
CA PRO A 10 23.08 2.12 -28.49
C PRO A 10 22.90 0.86 -27.63
N PHE A 11 21.65 0.46 -27.40
CA PHE A 11 21.27 -0.72 -26.60
C PHE A 11 21.99 -2.01 -27.04
N GLU A 12 22.33 -2.10 -28.32
CA GLU A 12 23.09 -3.21 -28.92
C GLU A 12 24.51 -3.37 -28.34
N ASN A 13 25.17 -2.27 -27.95
CA ASN A 13 26.49 -2.33 -27.32
C ASN A 13 26.42 -2.82 -25.86
N ILE A 14 25.27 -2.66 -25.21
CA ILE A 14 25.04 -3.18 -23.84
C ILE A 14 24.86 -4.69 -23.89
N ILE A 15 24.10 -5.21 -24.88
CA ILE A 15 23.92 -6.66 -25.05
C ILE A 15 25.25 -7.33 -25.40
N ARG A 16 26.03 -6.76 -26.32
CA ARG A 16 27.35 -7.28 -26.69
C ARG A 16 28.33 -7.35 -25.52
N SER A 17 28.29 -6.37 -24.61
CA SER A 17 29.16 -6.39 -23.40
C SER A 17 28.69 -7.40 -22.34
N LEU A 18 27.39 -7.69 -22.28
CA LEU A 18 26.85 -8.77 -21.42
C LEU A 18 27.14 -10.17 -21.98
N GLU A 19 27.19 -10.34 -23.31
CA GLU A 19 27.57 -11.60 -23.96
C GLU A 19 29.06 -11.93 -23.74
N VAL A 20 29.96 -10.94 -23.92
CA VAL A 20 31.41 -11.14 -23.71
C VAL A 20 31.74 -11.48 -22.25
N ALA A 21 30.96 -10.99 -21.27
CA ALA A 21 31.19 -11.28 -19.85
C ALA A 21 30.81 -12.71 -19.42
N ASN A 22 30.07 -13.47 -20.26
CA ASN A 22 29.65 -14.85 -19.95
C ASN A 22 30.57 -15.92 -20.57
N GLU A 23 31.53 -15.55 -21.42
CA GLU A 23 32.37 -16.51 -22.14
C GLU A 23 33.67 -16.93 -21.41
N GLU A 24 34.02 -16.29 -20.29
CA GLU A 24 35.22 -16.63 -19.52
C GLU A 24 34.95 -17.54 -18.31
N HIS A 25 34.37 -18.71 -18.57
CA HIS A 25 34.49 -19.86 -17.67
C HIS A 25 34.91 -21.09 -18.47
N THR A 26 36.22 -21.20 -18.67
CA THR A 26 36.86 -22.41 -19.18
C THR A 26 36.56 -23.55 -18.20
N HIS A 27 35.72 -24.49 -18.63
CA HIS A 27 35.47 -25.73 -17.92
C HIS A 27 36.78 -26.53 -17.92
N SER A 28 37.53 -26.50 -16.81
CA SER A 28 38.69 -27.36 -16.64
C SER A 28 38.21 -28.82 -16.64
N GLU A 29 38.65 -29.60 -17.63
CA GLU A 29 38.30 -31.03 -17.70
C GLU A 29 38.71 -31.75 -16.41
N PRO A 30 37.82 -32.55 -15.80
CA PRO A 30 38.16 -33.26 -14.58
C PRO A 30 39.22 -34.32 -14.87
N LYS A 31 40.36 -34.24 -14.16
CA LYS A 31 41.38 -35.30 -14.18
C LYS A 31 40.75 -36.62 -13.74
N ASN A 32 40.71 -37.57 -14.66
CA ASN A 32 40.10 -38.88 -14.48
C ASN A 32 40.98 -39.71 -13.54
N THR A 33 40.76 -39.61 -12.23
CA THR A 33 41.33 -40.57 -11.29
C THR A 33 40.54 -41.85 -11.42
N GLU A 34 41.13 -42.86 -12.06
CA GLU A 34 40.55 -44.19 -12.21
C GLU A 34 40.39 -44.84 -10.83
N THR A 35 39.25 -44.61 -10.19
CA THR A 35 38.87 -45.36 -9.01
C THR A 35 38.55 -46.78 -9.45
N ILE A 36 39.31 -47.77 -8.97
CA ILE A 36 39.09 -49.18 -9.23
C ILE A 36 37.63 -49.52 -8.88
N SER A 37 36.82 -49.70 -9.92
CA SER A 37 35.40 -49.98 -9.84
C SER A 37 35.21 -51.46 -9.55
N ILE A 38 35.20 -51.84 -8.27
CA ILE A 38 34.84 -53.19 -7.87
C ILE A 38 33.36 -53.41 -8.24
N PRO A 39 33.03 -54.35 -9.15
CA PRO A 39 31.64 -54.57 -9.56
C PRO A 39 30.83 -55.10 -8.38
N LYS A 40 29.79 -54.37 -7.99
CA LYS A 40 28.86 -54.78 -6.93
C LYS A 40 27.65 -55.47 -7.55
N GLY A 41 27.19 -56.55 -6.93
CA GLY A 41 25.98 -57.26 -7.36
C GLY A 41 24.71 -56.44 -7.19
N LYS A 42 23.69 -56.72 -8.02
CA LYS A 42 22.35 -56.15 -7.87
C LYS A 42 21.71 -56.65 -6.57
N CYS A 43 21.03 -55.78 -5.82
CA CYS A 43 20.37 -56.19 -4.59
C CYS A 43 19.23 -57.20 -4.89
N LYS A 44 19.29 -58.38 -4.26
CA LYS A 44 18.39 -59.51 -4.54
C LYS A 44 16.89 -59.21 -4.37
N SER A 45 16.55 -58.28 -3.47
CA SER A 45 15.15 -57.96 -3.12
C SER A 45 14.58 -56.74 -3.85
N GLY A 46 15.32 -56.05 -4.73
CA GLY A 46 14.84 -54.87 -5.48
C GLY A 46 14.45 -53.63 -4.66
N ARG A 47 14.42 -53.72 -3.32
CA ARG A 47 14.06 -52.60 -2.42
C ARG A 47 15.08 -51.46 -2.51
N PHE A 48 14.62 -50.29 -2.97
CA PHE A 48 15.43 -49.10 -3.23
C PHE A 48 16.25 -48.62 -2.02
N TRP A 49 15.77 -48.78 -0.79
CA TRP A 49 16.49 -48.35 0.42
C TRP A 49 17.72 -49.22 0.76
N LYS A 50 17.86 -50.39 0.13
CA LYS A 50 19.06 -51.24 0.22
C LYS A 50 20.10 -50.91 -0.85
N THR A 51 19.80 -50.00 -1.78
CA THR A 51 20.78 -49.52 -2.76
C THR A 51 21.77 -48.56 -2.08
N GLN A 52 23.01 -48.57 -2.55
CA GLN A 52 24.03 -47.68 -2.00
C GLN A 52 23.69 -46.23 -2.36
N LYS A 53 23.42 -45.40 -1.36
CA LYS A 53 23.26 -43.95 -1.56
C LYS A 53 24.59 -43.37 -2.02
N THR A 54 24.61 -42.72 -3.19
CA THR A 54 25.78 -41.96 -3.67
C THR A 54 25.81 -40.61 -2.96
N ARG A 55 26.99 -40.18 -2.50
CA ARG A 55 27.17 -38.79 -2.03
C ARG A 55 27.03 -37.86 -3.23
N ALA A 56 26.32 -36.75 -3.07
CA ALA A 56 26.28 -35.69 -4.09
C ALA A 56 27.73 -35.30 -4.42
N LYS A 57 28.13 -35.47 -5.69
CA LYS A 57 29.53 -35.36 -6.12
C LYS A 57 30.06 -33.92 -6.10
N THR A 58 29.17 -32.93 -6.07
CA THR A 58 29.54 -31.51 -6.15
C THR A 58 28.83 -30.71 -5.07
N VAL A 59 29.60 -30.27 -4.07
CA VAL A 59 29.18 -29.14 -3.22
C VAL A 59 29.54 -27.88 -3.99
N VAL A 60 28.53 -27.17 -4.51
CA VAL A 60 28.73 -25.86 -5.15
C VAL A 60 29.16 -24.88 -4.07
N LYS A 61 30.47 -24.68 -3.93
CA LYS A 61 31.07 -23.67 -3.04
C LYS A 61 31.02 -22.31 -3.73
N THR A 62 29.83 -21.73 -3.89
CA THR A 62 29.73 -20.33 -4.31
C THR A 62 30.25 -19.43 -3.21
N LYS A 63 31.02 -18.39 -3.56
CA LYS A 63 31.20 -17.26 -2.66
C LYS A 63 29.80 -16.74 -2.36
N GLY A 64 29.40 -16.70 -1.08
CA GLY A 64 28.06 -16.25 -0.69
C GLY A 64 27.75 -14.89 -1.31
N LEU A 65 26.47 -14.54 -1.42
CA LEU A 65 26.00 -13.31 -2.07
C LEU A 65 26.48 -12.06 -1.30
N GLN A 66 27.75 -11.70 -1.44
CA GLN A 66 28.36 -10.56 -0.80
C GLN A 66 28.03 -9.34 -1.63
N SER A 67 27.00 -8.60 -1.20
CA SER A 67 26.72 -7.28 -1.73
C SER A 67 27.83 -6.32 -1.32
N THR A 68 28.30 -5.51 -2.26
CA THR A 68 29.22 -4.41 -1.98
C THR A 68 28.55 -3.40 -1.03
N LEU A 69 29.35 -2.65 -0.29
CA LEU A 69 28.87 -1.64 0.67
C LEU A 69 27.95 -0.60 -0.01
N GLU A 70 28.28 -0.19 -1.23
CA GLU A 70 27.48 0.73 -2.04
C GLU A 70 26.07 0.17 -2.33
N LYS A 71 25.97 -1.11 -2.71
CA LYS A 71 24.68 -1.77 -2.96
C LYS A 71 23.83 -1.82 -1.69
N ARG A 72 24.45 -2.01 -0.52
CA ARG A 72 23.74 -2.00 0.77
C ARG A 72 23.22 -0.60 1.11
N LYS A 73 24.02 0.44 0.91
CA LYS A 73 23.60 1.84 1.12
C LYS A 73 22.44 2.21 0.22
N LYS A 74 22.53 1.91 -1.08
CA LYS A 74 21.46 2.15 -2.05
C LYS A 74 20.15 1.47 -1.64
N MET A 75 20.21 0.19 -1.24
CA MET A 75 19.03 -0.54 -0.76
C MET A 75 18.42 0.08 0.51
N GLN A 76 19.25 0.57 1.43
CA GLN A 76 18.75 1.26 2.63
C GLN A 76 18.06 2.58 2.29
N GLU A 77 18.61 3.35 1.35
CA GLU A 77 18.01 4.59 0.85
C GLU A 77 16.67 4.32 0.16
N GLU A 78 16.59 3.33 -0.71
CA GLU A 78 15.35 2.89 -1.38
C GLU A 78 14.28 2.49 -0.36
N ILE A 79 14.64 1.68 0.64
CA ILE A 79 13.73 1.29 1.73
C ILE A 79 13.27 2.52 2.52
N LYS A 80 14.16 3.49 2.77
CA LYS A 80 13.81 4.73 3.49
C LYS A 80 12.79 5.55 2.71
N ILE A 81 13.01 5.73 1.40
CA ILE A 81 12.11 6.46 0.50
C ILE A 81 10.76 5.77 0.42
N ALA A 82 10.73 4.45 0.22
CA ALA A 82 9.47 3.68 0.15
C ALA A 82 8.65 3.80 1.45
N LYS A 83 9.33 3.76 2.61
CA LYS A 83 8.68 3.95 3.91
C LYS A 83 8.15 5.37 4.11
N GLN A 84 8.84 6.40 3.62
CA GLN A 84 8.36 7.78 3.66
C GLN A 84 7.09 7.94 2.81
N LEU A 85 7.14 7.52 1.55
CA LEU A 85 5.99 7.59 0.64
C LEU A 85 4.74 6.88 1.19
N THR A 86 4.94 5.70 1.80
CA THR A 86 3.85 4.94 2.43
C THR A 86 3.26 5.72 3.62
N ARG A 87 4.09 6.32 4.46
CA ARG A 87 3.62 7.13 5.60
C ARG A 87 2.86 8.36 5.13
N ASP A 88 3.35 9.05 4.12
CA ASP A 88 2.72 10.25 3.58
C ASP A 88 1.33 9.93 3.03
N THR A 89 1.21 8.84 2.26
CA THR A 89 -0.08 8.35 1.74
C THR A 89 -1.08 8.00 2.86
N LEU A 90 -0.61 7.35 3.93
CA LEU A 90 -1.46 7.00 5.07
C LEU A 90 -1.91 8.24 5.86
N ASN A 91 -1.00 9.20 6.03
CA ASN A 91 -1.29 10.46 6.71
C ASN A 91 -2.32 11.27 5.93
N GLU A 92 -2.19 11.38 4.62
CA GLU A 92 -3.15 12.07 3.76
C GLU A 92 -4.55 11.43 3.89
N ARG A 93 -4.63 10.10 3.77
CA ARG A 93 -5.90 9.36 3.96
C ARG A 93 -6.51 9.59 5.34
N LYS A 94 -5.68 9.67 6.38
CA LYS A 94 -6.13 9.94 7.75
C LYS A 94 -6.67 11.36 7.88
N GLN A 95 -5.96 12.36 7.35
CA GLN A 95 -6.37 13.75 7.34
C GLN A 95 -7.71 13.94 6.60
N GLN A 96 -7.86 13.33 5.42
CA GLN A 96 -9.12 13.37 4.65
C GLN A 96 -10.30 12.78 5.44
N LYS A 97 -10.10 11.64 6.11
CA LYS A 97 -11.13 11.02 6.96
C LYS A 97 -11.50 11.90 8.16
N GLU A 98 -10.50 12.49 8.80
CA GLU A 98 -10.70 13.36 9.95
C GLU A 98 -11.44 14.64 9.55
N GLU A 99 -11.10 15.24 8.41
CA GLU A 99 -11.80 16.39 7.86
C GLU A 99 -13.25 16.06 7.53
N GLN A 100 -13.53 14.93 6.87
CA GLN A 100 -14.90 14.47 6.61
C GLN A 100 -15.70 14.26 7.91
N ARG A 101 -15.06 13.67 8.93
CA ARG A 101 -15.67 13.50 10.26
C ARG A 101 -16.00 14.84 10.90
N GLN A 102 -15.07 15.80 10.88
CA GLN A 102 -15.27 17.14 11.41
C GLN A 102 -16.39 17.87 10.66
N ARG A 103 -16.39 17.84 9.31
CA ARG A 103 -17.48 18.39 8.48
C ARG A 103 -18.83 17.79 8.84
N ARG A 104 -18.91 16.47 9.04
CA ARG A 104 -20.16 15.80 9.45
C ARG A 104 -20.61 16.24 10.84
N ILE A 105 -19.70 16.37 11.81
CA ILE A 105 -20.01 16.84 13.16
C ILE A 105 -20.54 18.28 13.12
N LEU A 106 -19.90 19.16 12.34
CA LEU A 106 -20.33 20.55 12.17
C LEU A 106 -21.72 20.63 11.50
N ASN A 107 -21.95 19.85 10.45
CA ASN A 107 -23.26 19.78 9.79
C ASN A 107 -24.36 19.28 10.73
N LEU A 108 -24.07 18.26 11.56
CA LEU A 108 -25.01 17.78 12.56
C LEU A 108 -25.28 18.82 13.66
N LYS A 109 -24.26 19.53 14.15
CA LYS A 109 -24.44 20.65 15.08
C LYS A 109 -25.31 21.75 14.47
N ARG A 110 -25.00 22.18 13.25
CA ARG A 110 -25.78 23.18 12.51
C ARG A 110 -27.22 22.73 12.28
N LYS A 111 -27.45 21.46 11.96
CA LYS A 111 -28.80 20.90 11.83
C LYS A 111 -29.55 20.94 13.16
N LYS A 112 -28.92 20.56 14.27
CA LYS A 112 -29.53 20.65 15.61
C LYS A 112 -29.87 22.08 16.00
N GLU A 113 -28.98 23.04 15.72
CA GLU A 113 -29.22 24.46 15.96
C GLU A 113 -30.34 25.01 15.07
N ASN A 114 -30.36 24.64 13.78
CA ASN A 114 -31.42 25.02 12.86
C ASN A 114 -32.77 24.44 13.30
N LEU A 115 -32.80 23.21 13.80
CA LEU A 115 -34.01 22.61 14.38
C LEU A 115 -34.50 23.44 15.56
N LYS A 116 -33.64 23.76 16.52
CA LYS A 116 -33.97 24.64 17.66
C LYS A 116 -34.47 26.02 17.21
N LYS A 117 -33.84 26.62 16.19
CA LYS A 117 -34.26 27.91 15.63
C LYS A 117 -35.60 27.81 14.90
N SER A 118 -35.83 26.74 14.15
CA SER A 118 -37.10 26.49 13.45
C SER A 118 -38.25 26.15 14.41
N GLU A 119 -37.92 25.66 15.60
CA GLU A 119 -38.87 25.43 16.67
C GLU A 119 -39.30 26.74 17.35
N ILE A 120 -38.55 27.84 17.19
CA ILE A 120 -39.01 29.15 17.65
C ILE A 120 -40.15 29.62 16.74
N VAL A 121 -41.36 29.64 17.30
CA VAL A 121 -42.58 30.04 16.58
C VAL A 121 -43.00 31.43 17.01
N GLN A 122 -43.50 32.22 16.07
CA GLN A 122 -44.17 33.48 16.37
C GLN A 122 -45.68 33.24 16.57
N VAL A 123 -46.20 33.62 17.73
CA VAL A 123 -47.64 33.51 18.03
C VAL A 123 -48.40 34.57 17.25
N ILE A 124 -49.24 34.14 16.31
CA ILE A 124 -50.12 35.02 15.54
C ILE A 124 -51.40 35.27 16.35
N LYS A 125 -51.50 36.45 16.96
CA LYS A 125 -52.66 36.83 17.78
C LYS A 125 -53.94 37.04 16.96
N ASN A 126 -53.82 37.57 15.74
CA ASN A 126 -54.98 37.81 14.86
C ASN A 126 -54.71 37.26 13.44
N PRO A 127 -55.33 36.12 13.06
CA PRO A 127 -55.10 35.49 11.77
C PRO A 127 -55.75 36.25 10.60
N SER A 128 -56.81 37.03 10.84
CA SER A 128 -57.52 37.78 9.79
C SER A 128 -56.69 38.91 9.19
N LYS A 129 -55.64 39.36 9.90
CA LYS A 129 -54.70 40.39 9.43
C LYS A 129 -53.57 39.83 8.55
N VAL A 130 -53.47 38.50 8.37
CA VAL A 130 -52.46 37.86 7.53
C VAL A 130 -52.97 37.75 6.09
N LYS A 131 -52.14 38.13 5.11
CA LYS A 131 -52.49 38.00 3.69
C LYS A 131 -52.82 36.55 3.35
N LYS A 132 -53.90 36.33 2.59
CA LYS A 132 -54.45 35.00 2.25
C LYS A 132 -53.41 34.05 1.63
N LYS A 133 -52.45 34.56 0.85
CA LYS A 133 -51.35 33.77 0.27
C LYS A 133 -50.32 33.28 1.30
N HIS A 134 -50.06 34.03 2.37
CA HIS A 134 -49.09 33.67 3.41
C HIS A 134 -49.63 32.63 4.39
N LEU A 135 -50.96 32.52 4.55
CA LEU A 135 -51.60 31.47 5.36
C LEU A 135 -51.23 30.05 4.91
N ARG A 136 -50.90 29.87 3.62
CA ARG A 136 -50.47 28.58 3.06
C ARG A 136 -49.05 28.18 3.47
N MET A 137 -48.24 29.13 3.95
CA MET A 137 -46.85 28.91 4.37
C MET A 137 -46.72 28.75 5.89
N ILE A 138 -47.78 29.01 6.65
CA ILE A 138 -47.77 28.97 8.11
C ILE A 138 -48.16 27.58 8.59
N GLU A 139 -47.35 26.99 9.47
CA GLU A 139 -47.67 25.73 10.16
C GLU A 139 -48.25 26.01 11.55
N LYS A 140 -49.13 25.13 12.03
CA LYS A 140 -49.60 25.15 13.42
C LYS A 140 -48.61 24.37 14.29
N ARG A 141 -48.14 24.98 15.37
CA ARG A 141 -47.23 24.37 16.36
C ARG A 141 -47.79 24.58 17.76
N ASP A 142 -47.57 23.61 18.63
CA ASP A 142 -48.05 23.67 20.00
C ASP A 142 -47.22 24.68 20.82
N THR A 143 -47.91 25.51 21.60
CA THR A 143 -47.31 26.54 22.46
C THR A 143 -47.79 26.47 23.91
N LEU A 144 -48.66 25.48 24.23
CA LEU A 144 -49.12 25.20 25.58
C LEU A 144 -48.00 25.07 26.64
N PRO A 145 -46.82 24.51 26.32
CA PRO A 145 -45.70 24.43 27.28
C PRO A 145 -45.18 25.80 27.75
N PHE A 146 -45.35 26.86 26.95
CA PHE A 146 -44.90 28.21 27.31
C PHE A 146 -45.95 29.00 28.11
N LEU A 147 -47.23 28.65 27.96
CA LEU A 147 -48.35 29.32 28.63
C LEU A 147 -48.53 28.83 30.07
N ASN A 148 -48.17 27.58 30.37
CA ASN A 148 -48.36 26.95 31.69
C ASN A 148 -47.15 27.10 32.61
N LYS A 149 -46.26 28.08 32.38
CA LYS A 149 -45.08 28.27 33.22
C LYS A 149 -45.52 28.92 34.55
N PRO A 150 -45.36 28.25 35.71
CA PRO A 150 -45.71 28.86 36.98
C PRO A 150 -44.81 30.09 37.18
N VAL A 151 -45.46 31.24 37.34
CA VAL A 151 -44.81 32.49 37.76
C VAL A 151 -44.52 32.32 39.25
N TYR A 152 -43.25 32.05 39.59
CA TYR A 152 -42.75 32.19 40.97
C TYR A 152 -42.23 33.60 41.16
#